data_AF-A0A1U6HTZ6-F1
#
_entry.id   AF-A0A1U6HTZ6-F1
#
_cell.length_a   1.000
_cell.length_b   1.000
_cell.length_c   1.000
_cell.angle_alpha   90.00
_cell.angle_beta   90.00
_cell.angle_gamma   90.00
#
_symmetry.space_group_name_H-M   'P 1'
#
loop_
_entity.id
_entity.type
_entity.pdbx_description
1 polymer ?
#
loop_
_entity_poly.entity_id
_entity_poly.type
_entity_poly.pdbx_seq_one_letter_code
_entity_poly.pdbx_strand_id
1 'polypeptide(L)' 'MDPLKPLGVTVLSLDVTDHASMRAAVGRVLAERGRIEVLVSTGNGGGAGAHQQGRDTHTA' A
#
# COMPACT_ATOMS: atom_id res chain seq x y z
N MET A 1 -12.41 -11.08 -12.52
CA MET A 1 -12.66 -9.97 -11.57
C MET A 1 -14.13 -9.87 -11.14
N ASP A 2 -15.08 -10.44 -11.89
CA ASP A 2 -16.50 -10.48 -11.50
C ASP A 2 -16.86 -11.11 -10.15
N PRO A 3 -16.20 -12.18 -9.65
CA PRO A 3 -16.62 -12.79 -8.38
C PRO A 3 -16.35 -11.93 -7.13
N LEU A 4 -15.54 -10.88 -7.23
CA LEU A 4 -15.18 -10.00 -6.10
C LEU A 4 -16.12 -8.79 -5.96
N LYS A 5 -16.78 -8.38 -7.05
CA LYS A 5 -17.70 -7.23 -7.05
C LYS A 5 -18.88 -7.40 -6.08
N PRO A 6 -19.55 -8.58 -5.99
CA PRO A 6 -20.63 -8.79 -5.03
C PRO A 6 -20.16 -8.69 -3.57
N LEU A 7 -18.87 -8.88 -3.31
CA LEU A 7 -18.27 -8.78 -1.97
C LEU A 7 -17.90 -7.34 -1.59
N GLY A 8 -18.20 -6.35 -2.44
CA GLY A 8 -17.84 -4.95 -2.22
C GLY A 8 -16.35 -4.63 -2.43
N VAL A 9 -15.59 -5.54 -3.04
CA VAL A 9 -14.16 -5.35 -3.29
C VAL A 9 -13.96 -4.40 -4.46
N THR A 10 -13.16 -3.35 -4.24
CA THR A 10 -12.70 -2.46 -5.30
C THR A 10 -11.27 -2.84 -5.70
N VAL A 11 -11.08 -3.24 -6.95
CA VAL A 11 -9.75 -3.57 -7.48
C VAL A 11 -9.06 -2.31 -7.94
N LEU A 12 -7.84 -2.09 -7.46
CA LEU A 12 -6.97 -0.99 -7.88
C LEU A 12 -5.78 -1.57 -8.65
N SER A 13 -5.46 -0.99 -9.81
CA SER A 13 -4.16 -1.25 -10.44
C SER A 13 -3.07 -0.56 -9.61
N LEU A 14 -2.05 -1.32 -9.22
CA LEU A 14 -0.94 -0.84 -8.40
C LEU A 14 0.34 -1.50 -8.89
N ASP A 15 1.32 -0.67 -9.27
CA ASP A 15 2.70 -1.10 -9.38
C ASP A 15 3.37 -0.93 -8.01
N VAL A 16 3.84 -2.04 -7.43
CA VAL A 16 4.47 -2.09 -6.11
C VAL A 16 5.97 -1.75 -6.16
N THR A 17 6.56 -1.67 -7.35
CA THR A 17 7.96 -1.29 -7.54
C THR A 17 8.14 0.21 -7.68
N ASP A 18 7.07 0.93 -8.00
CA ASP A 18 7.05 2.39 -8.09
C ASP A 18 6.48 3.04 -6.80
N HIS A 19 7.30 3.88 -6.18
CA HIS A 19 6.92 4.61 -4.97
C HIS A 19 5.77 5.61 -5.22
N ALA A 20 5.76 6.27 -6.38
CA ALA A 20 4.72 7.25 -6.70
C ALA A 20 3.36 6.57 -6.88
N SER A 21 3.33 5.45 -7.62
CA SER A 21 2.18 4.53 -7.73
C SER A 21 1.63 4.12 -6.37
N MET A 22 2.48 3.63 -5.46
CA MET A 22 2.05 3.25 -4.10
C MET A 22 1.44 4.41 -3.31
N ARG A 23 2.07 5.59 -3.35
CA ARG A 23 1.54 6.79 -2.67
C ARG A 23 0.20 7.23 -3.26
N ALA A 24 0.07 7.24 -4.59
CA ALA A 24 -1.17 7.62 -5.26
C ALA A 24 -2.32 6.66 -4.92
N ALA A 25 -2.03 5.36 -4.85
CA ALA A 25 -2.99 4.33 -4.46
C ALA A 25 -3.53 4.56 -3.03
N VAL A 26 -2.64 4.77 -2.06
CA VAL A 26 -3.04 5.06 -0.68
C VAL A 26 -3.82 6.36 -0.58
N GLY A 27 -3.32 7.42 -1.23
CA GLY A 27 -4.00 8.72 -1.25
C GLY A 27 -5.42 8.63 -1.81
N ARG A 28 -5.62 7.86 -2.87
CA ARG A 28 -6.94 7.60 -3.45
C ARG A 28 -7.86 6.88 -2.47
N VAL A 29 -7.40 5.81 -1.82
CA VAL A 29 -8.21 5.06 -0.85
C VAL A 29 -8.60 5.96 0.33
N LEU A 30 -7.68 6.79 0.83
CA LEU A 30 -7.97 7.75 1.89
C LEU A 30 -8.96 8.82 1.44
N ALA A 31 -8.84 9.35 0.23
CA ALA A 31 -9.79 10.33 -0.30
C ALA A 31 -11.20 9.74 -0.47
N GLU A 32 -11.31 8.48 -0.91
CA GLU A 32 -12.60 7.83 -1.16
C GLU A 32 -13.26 7.27 0.11
N ARG A 33 -12.47 6.82 1.10
CA ARG A 33 -12.95 6.08 2.28
C ARG A 33 -12.67 6.77 3.62
N GLY A 34 -11.88 7.85 3.62
CA GLY A 34 -11.51 8.63 4.80
C GLY A 34 -10.43 8.00 5.70
N ARG A 35 -10.32 6.66 5.74
CA ARG A 35 -9.37 5.92 6.58
C ARG A 35 -9.06 4.53 6.02
N ILE A 36 -7.91 3.99 6.41
CA ILE A 36 -7.51 2.59 6.15
C ILE A 36 -7.40 1.89 7.49
N GLU A 37 -8.26 0.91 7.74
CA GLU A 37 -8.29 0.17 9.01
C GLU A 37 -7.16 -0.83 9.12
N VAL A 38 -6.95 -1.56 8.03
CA VAL A 38 -5.97 -2.65 7.96
C VAL A 38 -5.30 -2.55 6.61
N LEU A 39 -3.97 -2.49 6.62
CA LEU A 39 -3.14 -2.62 5.44
C LEU A 39 -2.42 -3.97 5.51
N VAL A 40 -2.79 -4.90 4.63
CA VAL A 40 -2.11 -6.18 4.50
C VAL A 40 -1.15 -6.09 3.32
N SER A 41 0.15 -6.08 3.60
CA SER A 41 1.18 -6.21 2.57
C SER A 41 1.48 -7.68 2.35
N THR A 42 0.89 -8.28 1.32
CA THR A 42 1.31 -9.60 0.83
C THR A 42 2.59 -9.39 0.02
N GLY A 43 3.75 -9.44 0.69
CA GLY A 43 5.03 -9.29 0.02
C GLY A 43 5.21 -10.35 -1.08
N ASN A 44 5.48 -9.92 -2.30
CA ASN A 44 6.01 -10.79 -3.34
C ASN A 44 7.55 -10.76 -3.23
N GLY A 45 8.13 -11.81 -2.67
CA GLY A 45 9.59 -11.94 -2.57
C GLY A 45 10.25 -11.89 -3.96
N GLY A 46 10.96 -10.79 -4.22
CA GLY A 46 11.89 -10.61 -5.34
C GLY A 46 12.85 -9.48 -4.99
N GLY A 47 13.96 -9.82 -4.34
CA GLY A 47 14.86 -8.83 -3.74
C GLY A 47 15.54 -7.90 -4.75
N ALA A 48 15.55 -6.61 -4.43
CA ALA A 48 16.66 -5.68 -4.63
C ALA A 48 16.41 -4.47 -3.69
N GLY A 49 17.38 -4.16 -2.84
CA GLY A 49 17.18 -3.32 -1.66
C GLY A 49 17.21 -1.81 -1.92
N ALA A 50 16.71 -1.06 -0.94
CA ALA A 50 17.16 0.29 -0.63
C ALA A 50 16.73 0.63 0.80
N HIS A 51 17.62 0.38 1.75
CA HIS A 51 17.86 1.18 2.95
C HIS A 51 16.74 2.16 3.35
N GLN A 52 15.78 1.70 4.16
CA GLN A 52 15.09 2.60 5.09
C GLN A 52 15.90 2.62 6.40
N GLN A 53 17.11 3.20 6.37
CA GLN A 53 17.71 3.68 7.60
C GLN A 53 16.98 4.96 8.00
N GLY A 54 15.89 4.79 8.74
CA GLY A 54 15.32 5.82 9.61
C GLY A 54 15.44 5.34 11.04
N ARG A 55 16.66 5.38 11.60
CA ARG A 55 16.85 5.26 13.05
C ARG A 55 16.35 6.57 13.63
N ASP A 56 15.08 6.62 13.98
CA ASP A 56 14.59 7.64 14.91
C ASP A 56 15.16 7.28 16.28
N THR A 57 16.37 7.77 16.56
CA THR A 57 16.90 7.80 17.92
C THR A 57 16.04 8.79 18.71
N HIS A 58 15.01 8.28 19.37
CA HIS A 58 14.42 8.97 20.51
C HIS A 58 15.41 8.82 21.67
N THR A 59 16.28 9.82 21.84
CA THR A 59 17.07 9.99 23.05
C THR A 59 16.11 10.43 24.16
N ALA A 60 15.97 9.56 25.17
CA ALA A 60 15.39 9.90 26.47
C ALA A 60 16.35 10.78 27.28
#